data_AF-A0A958QHI1-F1
#
_entry.id   AF-A0A958QHI1-F1
#
_cell.length_a   1.000
_cell.length_b   1.000
_cell.length_c   1.000
_cell.angle_alpha   90.00
_cell.angle_beta   90.00
_cell.angle_gamma   90.00
#
_symmetry.space_group_name_H-M   'P 1'
#
loop_
_entity.id
_entity.type
_entity.pdbx_description
1 polymer ?
#
loop_
_entity_poly.entity_id
_entity_poly.type
_entity_poly.pdbx_seq_one_letter_code
_entity_poly.pdbx_strand_id
1 'polypeptide(L)'
;MKPRIMYIEYKGDGLAGSARIGRVTFSKTGRTIYYDGRSLSSLSGTGYKANYVDDETGEKYWISGPRQDGGDSLYPNTVEIDEDVREEYWREIRKQPENAHLNSFQSRGKYTKRGRGSSQ
;
A
#
# COMPACT_ATOMS: atom_id res chain seq x y z
N MET A 1 1.19 16.51 11.51
CA MET A 1 2.24 15.47 11.63
C MET A 1 3.06 15.44 10.34
N LYS A 2 4.31 14.95 10.36
CA LYS A 2 5.12 14.84 9.13
C LYS A 2 4.44 13.87 8.13
N PRO A 3 4.38 14.20 6.83
CA PRO A 3 3.86 13.27 5.82
C PRO A 3 4.66 11.96 5.80
N ARG A 4 4.03 10.86 5.38
CA ARG A 4 4.65 9.53 5.26
C ARG A 4 4.30 8.88 3.93
N ILE A 5 5.24 8.14 3.36
CA ILE A 5 4.97 7.24 2.24
C ILE A 5 4.33 5.98 2.80
N MET A 6 3.17 5.59 2.26
CA MET A 6 2.38 4.45 2.71
C MET A 6 1.98 3.58 1.51
N TYR A 7 1.83 2.28 1.77
CA TYR A 7 1.12 1.37 0.87
C TYR A 7 -0.39 1.49 1.12
N ILE A 8 -1.17 1.65 0.06
CA ILE A 8 -2.61 1.93 0.08
C ILE A 8 -3.28 0.99 -0.92
N GLU A 9 -4.13 0.09 -0.44
CA GLU A 9 -4.83 -0.87 -1.29
C GLU A 9 -6.33 -0.75 -1.10
N TYR A 10 -7.03 -0.49 -2.20
CA TYR A 10 -8.49 -0.48 -2.23
C TYR A 10 -9.04 -1.90 -2.11
N LYS A 11 -10.13 -2.09 -1.36
CA LYS A 11 -10.74 -3.39 -1.07
C LYS A 11 -12.17 -3.57 -1.60
N GLY A 12 -12.68 -2.62 -2.39
CA GLY A 12 -14.04 -2.74 -2.94
C GLY A 12 -14.14 -3.69 -4.15
N ASP A 13 -13.08 -3.87 -4.93
CA ASP A 13 -13.11 -4.62 -6.21
C ASP A 13 -12.78 -6.13 -6.09
N GLY A 14 -12.88 -6.71 -4.90
CA GLY A 14 -12.64 -8.15 -4.68
C GLY A 14 -11.29 -8.49 -4.04
N LEU A 15 -10.61 -9.54 -4.52
CA LEU A 15 -9.45 -10.15 -3.84
C LEU A 15 -8.14 -9.36 -4.01
N ALA A 16 -7.99 -8.60 -5.10
CA ALA A 16 -6.84 -7.74 -5.39
C ALA A 16 -7.36 -6.45 -6.02
N GLY A 17 -7.61 -5.44 -5.19
CA GLY A 17 -8.00 -4.11 -5.68
C GLY A 17 -6.77 -3.28 -6.02
N SER A 18 -7.01 -2.12 -6.63
CA SER A 18 -5.95 -1.17 -7.00
C SER A 18 -5.06 -0.85 -5.80
N ALA A 19 -3.74 -0.98 -5.99
CA ALA A 19 -2.74 -0.77 -4.96
C ALA A 19 -1.77 0.35 -5.35
N ARG A 20 -1.42 1.17 -4.38
CA ARG A 20 -0.58 2.36 -4.56
C ARG A 20 0.45 2.53 -3.48
N ILE A 21 1.58 3.13 -3.83
CA ILE A 21 2.51 3.78 -2.92
C ILE A 21 2.27 5.29 -3.03
N GLY A 22 1.84 5.91 -1.93
CA GLY A 22 1.42 7.30 -1.95
C GLY A 22 1.82 8.07 -0.69
N ARG A 23 1.86 9.40 -0.81
CA ARG A 23 2.15 10.29 0.32
C ARG A 23 0.88 10.58 1.10
N VAL A 24 0.92 10.31 2.39
CA VAL A 24 -0.22 10.58 3.28
C VAL A 24 0.14 11.53 4.40
N THR A 25 -0.88 12.21 4.93
CA THR A 25 -0.78 12.90 6.21
C THR A 25 -1.76 12.33 7.22
N PHE A 26 -1.52 12.60 8.50
CA PHE A 26 -2.33 12.09 9.58
C PHE A 26 -3.01 13.24 10.33
N SER A 27 -4.27 13.03 10.73
CA SER A 27 -4.95 13.92 11.68
C SER A 27 -4.18 13.99 12.99
N LYS A 28 -4.40 15.03 13.82
CA LYS A 28 -3.65 15.22 15.08
C LYS A 28 -3.69 13.99 16.01
N THR A 29 -4.77 13.21 15.97
CA THR A 29 -4.93 11.99 16.78
C THR A 29 -4.34 10.73 16.14
N GLY A 30 -3.88 10.80 14.89
CA GLY A 30 -3.37 9.66 14.13
C GLY A 30 -4.44 8.69 13.62
N ARG A 31 -5.72 8.94 13.93
CA ARG A 31 -6.83 8.04 13.58
C ARG A 31 -7.36 8.20 12.16
N THR A 32 -7.02 9.30 11.49
CA THR A 32 -7.46 9.59 10.11
C THR A 32 -6.24 9.82 9.26
N ILE A 33 -6.24 9.21 8.08
CA ILE A 33 -5.26 9.40 7.01
C ILE A 33 -5.90 10.30 5.94
N TYR A 34 -5.17 11.31 5.49
CA TYR A 34 -5.55 12.12 4.33
C TYR A 34 -4.66 11.74 3.15
N TYR A 35 -5.30 11.38 2.04
CA TYR A 35 -4.63 10.90 0.83
C TYR A 35 -5.52 11.17 -0.38
N ASP A 36 -4.97 11.79 -1.42
CA ASP A 36 -5.66 12.03 -2.71
C ASP A 36 -7.07 12.65 -2.56
N GLY A 37 -7.18 13.69 -1.72
CA GLY A 37 -8.45 14.35 -1.41
C GLY A 37 -9.39 13.58 -0.47
N ARG A 38 -9.08 12.33 -0.12
CA ARG A 38 -9.92 11.48 0.74
C ARG A 38 -9.56 11.58 2.21
N SER A 39 -10.56 11.40 3.06
CA SER A 39 -10.41 11.22 4.50
C SER A 39 -10.68 9.76 4.85
N LEU A 40 -9.65 9.06 5.31
CA LEU A 40 -9.70 7.62 5.58
C LEU A 40 -9.60 7.40 7.09
N SER A 41 -10.70 7.01 7.72
CA SER A 41 -10.76 6.77 9.16
C SER A 41 -10.41 5.33 9.53
N SER A 42 -9.64 5.17 10.60
CA SER A 42 -9.21 3.85 11.06
C SER A 42 -10.39 3.03 11.58
N LEU A 43 -10.49 1.78 11.10
CA LEU A 43 -11.44 0.79 11.59
C LEU A 43 -11.04 0.20 12.95
N SER A 44 -9.94 0.64 13.56
CA SER A 44 -9.50 0.22 14.90
C SER A 44 -9.46 -1.31 15.11
N GLY A 45 -9.09 -2.06 14.08
CA GLY A 45 -9.02 -3.53 14.11
C GLY A 45 -10.35 -4.26 13.94
N THR A 46 -11.47 -3.57 13.76
CA THR A 46 -12.80 -4.17 13.53
C THR A 46 -13.08 -4.52 12.08
N GLY A 47 -12.22 -4.09 11.15
CA GLY A 47 -12.40 -4.35 9.72
C GLY A 47 -12.01 -5.76 9.29
N TYR A 48 -12.82 -6.37 8.42
CA TYR A 48 -12.46 -7.63 7.75
C TYR A 48 -11.63 -7.35 6.50
N LYS A 49 -10.34 -7.74 6.52
CA LYS A 49 -9.37 -7.53 5.41
C LYS A 49 -9.14 -6.07 5.01
N ALA A 50 -9.55 -5.13 5.85
CA ALA A 50 -9.38 -3.69 5.71
C ALA A 50 -9.11 -3.09 7.09
N ASN A 51 -8.40 -1.97 7.14
CA ASN A 51 -8.10 -1.25 8.38
C ASN A 51 -8.47 0.23 8.33
N TYR A 52 -8.91 0.74 7.17
CA TYR A 52 -9.46 2.09 7.01
C TYR A 52 -10.74 2.06 6.17
N VAL A 53 -11.55 3.09 6.31
CA VAL A 53 -12.75 3.36 5.52
C VAL A 53 -12.74 4.82 5.07
N ASP A 54 -13.15 5.08 3.83
CA ASP A 54 -13.39 6.43 3.33
C ASP A 54 -14.65 7.01 3.98
N ASP A 55 -14.50 8.18 4.60
CA ASP A 55 -15.57 8.85 5.35
C ASP A 55 -16.74 9.30 4.45
N GLU A 56 -16.50 9.51 3.15
CA GLU A 56 -17.51 9.97 2.21
C GLU A 56 -18.22 8.81 1.51
N THR A 57 -17.45 7.82 1.04
CA THR A 57 -17.99 6.75 0.18
C THR A 57 -18.26 5.44 0.93
N GLY A 58 -17.69 5.26 2.12
CA GLY A 58 -17.72 3.98 2.84
C GLY A 58 -16.82 2.90 2.23
N GLU A 59 -16.00 3.26 1.23
CA GLU A 59 -15.05 2.38 0.59
C GLU A 59 -13.97 1.91 1.56
N LYS A 60 -13.59 0.64 1.48
CA LYS A 60 -12.65 0.03 2.44
C LYS A 60 -11.24 -0.03 1.87
N TYR A 61 -10.27 0.20 2.76
CA TYR A 61 -8.86 0.23 2.41
C TYR A 61 -8.01 -0.60 3.36
N TRP A 62 -6.93 -1.15 2.81
CA TRP A 62 -5.80 -1.64 3.59
C TRP A 62 -4.63 -0.66 3.44
N ILE A 63 -4.18 -0.09 4.54
CA ILE A 63 -3.08 0.89 4.56
C ILE A 63 -2.01 0.46 5.55
N SER A 64 -0.76 0.41 5.11
CA SER A 64 0.40 0.07 5.94
C SER A 64 1.64 0.83 5.52
N GLY A 65 2.68 0.81 6.36
CA GLY A 65 4.01 1.24 5.90
C GLY A 65 4.46 0.31 4.76
N PRO A 66 5.08 0.87 3.71
CA PRO A 66 5.49 0.07 2.57
C PRO A 66 6.72 -0.78 2.93
N ARG A 67 6.79 -1.99 2.40
CA ARG A 67 7.92 -2.88 2.65
C ARG A 67 9.06 -2.59 1.68
N GLN A 68 10.29 -2.73 2.18
CA GLN A 68 11.50 -2.65 1.35
C GLN A 68 11.55 -3.76 0.28
N ASP A 69 10.95 -4.93 0.53
CA ASP A 69 10.88 -6.02 -0.45
C ASP A 69 9.72 -5.89 -1.45
N GLY A 70 8.85 -4.89 -1.30
CA GLY A 70 7.65 -4.70 -2.12
C GLY A 70 6.57 -5.77 -1.94
N GLY A 71 6.66 -6.64 -0.94
CA GLY A 71 5.71 -7.72 -0.67
C GLY A 71 4.49 -7.29 0.15
N ASP A 72 3.93 -6.11 -0.14
CA ASP A 72 2.88 -5.48 0.65
C ASP A 72 1.52 -6.18 0.50
N SER A 73 1.17 -6.54 -0.73
CA SER A 73 -0.13 -7.16 -1.07
C SER A 73 -0.25 -8.61 -0.55
N LEU A 74 -1.49 -9.10 -0.41
CA LEU A 74 -1.73 -10.51 -0.04
C LEU A 74 -1.50 -11.48 -1.22
N TYR A 75 -1.92 -11.06 -2.42
CA TYR A 75 -1.81 -11.79 -3.67
C TYR A 75 -0.97 -11.00 -4.67
N PRO A 76 -0.48 -11.64 -5.76
CA PRO A 76 0.16 -10.91 -6.84
C PRO A 76 -0.69 -9.71 -7.28
N ASN A 77 -0.07 -8.54 -7.33
CA ASN A 77 -0.76 -7.31 -7.69
C ASN A 77 0.21 -6.32 -8.34
N THR A 78 -0.32 -5.49 -9.25
CA THR A 78 0.40 -4.31 -9.74
C THR A 78 0.24 -3.20 -8.72
N VAL A 79 1.36 -2.67 -8.23
CA VAL A 79 1.37 -1.53 -7.30
C VAL A 79 1.88 -0.32 -8.07
N GLU A 80 1.02 0.68 -8.24
CA GLU A 80 1.38 1.98 -8.81
C GLU A 80 2.10 2.84 -7.75
N ILE A 81 2.92 3.77 -8.18
CA ILE A 81 3.67 4.68 -7.32
C ILE A 81 3.34 6.10 -7.75
N ASP A 82 2.84 6.92 -6.82
CA ASP A 82 2.54 8.30 -7.13
C ASP A 82 3.83 9.07 -7.48
N GLU A 83 3.73 10.00 -8.43
CA GLU A 83 4.89 10.68 -9.02
C GLU A 83 5.72 11.45 -7.98
N ASP A 84 5.08 12.06 -6.99
CA ASP A 84 5.73 12.87 -5.95
C ASP A 84 6.52 12.05 -4.91
N VAL A 85 6.30 10.73 -4.86
CA VAL A 85 7.01 9.81 -3.95
C VAL A 85 7.92 8.84 -4.69
N ARG A 86 7.83 8.76 -6.02
CA ARG A 86 8.48 7.72 -6.83
C ARG A 86 9.98 7.60 -6.55
N GLU A 87 10.72 8.70 -6.66
CA GLU A 87 12.15 8.68 -6.41
C GLU A 87 12.49 8.35 -4.95
N GLU A 88 11.79 8.96 -3.99
CA GLU A 88 12.00 8.73 -2.56
C GLU A 88 11.73 7.26 -2.19
N TYR A 89 10.66 6.67 -2.73
CA TYR A 89 10.32 5.27 -2.51
C TYR A 89 11.39 4.33 -3.04
N TRP A 90 11.82 4.50 -4.30
CA TRP A 90 12.83 3.62 -4.90
C TRP A 90 14.20 3.75 -4.24
N ARG A 91 14.64 4.98 -3.95
CA ARG A 91 15.96 5.25 -3.38
C ARG A 91 16.02 4.92 -1.89
N GLU A 92 15.03 5.39 -1.12
CA GLU A 92 15.11 5.37 0.34
C GLU A 92 14.44 4.18 0.98
N ILE A 93 13.35 3.67 0.40
CA ILE A 93 12.59 2.55 0.98
C ILE A 93 13.01 1.24 0.33
N ARG A 94 13.02 1.15 -1.01
CA ARG A 94 13.38 -0.07 -1.75
C ARG A 94 14.89 -0.31 -1.83
N LYS A 95 15.70 0.74 -1.67
CA LYS A 95 17.17 0.70 -1.86
C LYS A 95 17.54 0.18 -3.26
N GLN A 96 16.76 0.60 -4.26
CA GLN A 96 16.88 0.24 -5.68
C GLN A 96 16.80 1.52 -6.53
N PRO A 97 17.79 2.42 -6.42
CA PRO A 97 17.78 3.72 -7.11
C PRO A 97 17.71 3.59 -8.64
N GLU A 98 18.19 2.50 -9.22
CA GLU A 98 18.11 2.18 -10.64
C GLU A 98 16.66 2.10 -11.16
N ASN A 99 15.72 1.78 -10.28
CA ASN A 99 14.30 1.66 -10.60
C ASN A 99 13.52 2.97 -10.46
N ALA A 100 14.17 4.09 -10.11
CA ALA A 100 13.51 5.37 -9.86
C ALA A 100 12.67 5.90 -11.05
N HIS A 101 12.93 5.41 -12.27
CA HIS A 101 12.15 5.74 -13.46
C HIS A 101 10.82 4.96 -13.56
N LEU A 102 10.66 3.85 -12.84
CA LEU A 102 9.46 3.02 -12.87
C LEU A 102 8.35 3.63 -12.01
N ASN A 103 7.15 3.74 -12.58
CA ASN A 103 5.94 4.24 -11.91
C ASN A 103 5.10 3.12 -11.26
N SER A 104 5.53 1.86 -11.39
CA SER A 104 4.83 0.71 -10.84
C SER A 104 5.77 -0.47 -10.68
N PHE A 105 5.36 -1.45 -9.88
CA PHE A 105 6.05 -2.74 -9.77
C PHE A 105 5.05 -3.87 -9.51
N GLN A 106 5.49 -5.11 -9.77
CA GLN A 106 4.73 -6.30 -9.44
C GLN A 106 5.03 -6.74 -8.02
N SER A 107 4.07 -6.58 -7.11
CA SER A 107 4.12 -7.25 -5.80
C SER A 107 3.83 -8.73 -6.02
N ARG A 108 4.67 -9.61 -5.47
CA ARG A 108 4.45 -11.06 -5.57
C ARG A 108 3.30 -11.51 -4.66
N GLY A 109 2.96 -10.73 -3.64
CA GLY A 109 1.96 -11.11 -2.65
C GLY A 109 2.49 -12.09 -1.60
N LYS A 110 1.98 -11.97 -0.37
CA LYS A 110 2.40 -12.82 0.75
C LYS A 110 2.12 -14.31 0.55
N TYR A 111 1.03 -14.65 -0.15
CA TYR A 111 0.59 -16.04 -0.32
C TYR A 111 1.05 -16.72 -1.62
N THR A 112 2.00 -16.15 -2.37
CA THR A 112 2.67 -16.95 -3.41
C THR A 112 3.38 -18.12 -2.73
N LYS A 113 2.86 -19.33 -2.95
CA LYS A 113 3.52 -20.58 -2.55
C LYS A 113 4.97 -20.49 -2.99
N ARG A 114 5.93 -20.56 -2.05
CA ARG A 114 7.26 -21.08 -2.40
C ARG A 114 7.00 -22.44 -3.04
N GLY A 115 7.26 -22.55 -4.35
CA GLY A 115 7.18 -23.81 -5.06
C GLY A 115 7.94 -24.87 -4.27
N ARG A 116 7.33 -26.05 -4.15
CA ARG A 116 7.92 -27.25 -3.58
C ARG A 116 9.38 -27.37 -4.02
N GLY A 117 10.29 -27.53 -3.06
CA GLY A 117 11.56 -28.21 -3.34
C GLY A 117 11.20 -29.64 -3.71
N SER A 118 11.17 -29.94 -5.01
CA SER A 118 11.36 -31.28 -5.50
C SER A 118 12.80 -31.66 -5.21
N SER A 119 13.00 -32.46 -4.17
CA SER A 119 14.21 -33.26 -4.03
C SER A 119 14.30 -34.19 -5.24
N GLN A 120 15.38 -34.08 -6.01
CA GLN A 120 15.92 -35.22 -6.75
C GLN A 120 16.74 -36.07 -5.79
#